data_AF-A0A244EQJ5-F1
#
_entry.id   AF-A0A244EQJ5-F1
#
_cell.length_a   1.000
_cell.length_b   1.000
_cell.length_c   1.000
_cell.angle_alpha   90.00
_cell.angle_beta   90.00
_cell.angle_gamma   90.00
#
_symmetry.space_group_name_H-M   'P 1'
#
loop_
_entity.id
_entity.type
_entity.pdbx_description
1 polymer ?
#
loop_
_entity_poly.entity_id
_entity_poly.type
_entity_poly.pdbx_seq_one_letter_code
_entity_poly.pdbx_strand_id
1 'polypeptide(L)' 'MVQTPCFRGLHWPFREQARSHKSSFYFAETYHQQYLAKNPQGYCGLGGTGVCLPA' A
#
# COMPACT_ATOMS: atom_id res chain seq x y z
N MET A 1 0.59 -7.17 -38.22
CA MET A 1 -0.30 -5.99 -38.32
C MET A 1 -0.78 -5.68 -36.90
N VAL A 2 -0.11 -4.67 -36.31
CA VAL A 2 -0.47 -3.83 -35.15
C VAL A 2 -1.26 -4.50 -34.01
N GLN A 3 -0.62 -5.17 -33.05
CA GLN A 3 -0.06 -4.54 -31.83
C GLN A 3 -0.88 -3.34 -31.35
N THR A 4 -1.76 -3.61 -30.39
CA THR A 4 -2.51 -2.64 -29.60
C THR A 4 -1.56 -1.56 -29.06
N PRO A 5 -1.80 -0.27 -29.33
CA PRO A 5 -0.85 0.78 -29.01
C PRO A 5 -0.78 0.95 -27.50
N CYS A 6 0.40 0.60 -27.00
CA CYS A 6 0.99 1.15 -25.80
C CYS A 6 0.92 2.69 -25.85
N PHE A 7 0.55 3.30 -24.73
CA PHE A 7 0.77 4.71 -24.39
C PHE A 7 -0.01 5.79 -25.16
N ARG A 8 -1.16 6.20 -24.62
CA ARG A 8 -1.58 7.61 -24.63
C ARG A 8 -2.56 7.88 -23.48
N GLY A 9 -2.12 8.66 -22.50
CA GLY A 9 -2.98 9.22 -21.48
C GLY A 9 -2.29 9.30 -20.13
N LEU A 10 -2.29 10.51 -19.55
CA LEU A 10 -1.73 10.86 -18.25
C LEU A 10 -2.44 10.11 -17.10
N HIS A 11 -2.22 8.81 -16.95
CA HIS A 11 -2.72 8.04 -15.82
C HIS A 11 -1.58 7.89 -14.80
N TRP A 12 -1.71 8.57 -13.68
CA TRP A 12 -0.87 8.36 -12.49
C TRP A 12 -0.85 6.86 -12.20
N PRO A 13 0.31 6.18 -12.13
CA PRO A 13 0.33 4.77 -11.79
C PRO A 13 -0.28 4.66 -10.40
N PHE A 14 -1.08 3.62 -10.23
CA PHE A 14 -1.69 3.19 -8.99
C PHE A 14 -0.83 3.59 -7.76
N ARG A 15 -1.27 4.66 -7.08
CA ARG A 15 -0.70 5.44 -5.95
C ARG A 15 0.49 4.86 -5.15
N GLU A 16 1.59 4.53 -5.79
CA GLU A 16 2.83 4.18 -5.10
C GLU A 16 3.80 5.34 -5.17
N GLN A 17 3.86 6.07 -4.06
CA GLN A 17 4.80 7.17 -3.88
C GLN A 17 6.20 6.58 -3.68
N ALA A 18 6.91 6.32 -4.78
CA ALA A 18 8.30 5.90 -4.78
C ALA A 18 9.17 6.99 -4.12
N ARG A 19 9.75 6.69 -2.94
CA ARG A 19 10.40 7.68 -2.07
C ARG A 19 11.91 7.76 -2.34
N SER A 20 12.44 8.97 -2.59
CA SER A 20 13.89 9.26 -2.50
C SER A 20 14.25 10.17 -1.31
N HIS A 21 13.29 10.88 -0.71
CA HIS A 21 13.55 11.73 0.46
C HIS A 21 12.85 11.15 1.70
N LYS A 22 13.62 10.49 2.57
CA LYS A 22 13.17 10.02 3.89
C LYS A 22 12.97 11.24 4.78
N SER A 23 11.75 11.75 4.83
CA SER A 23 11.32 12.73 5.83
C SER A 23 11.59 12.22 7.24
N SER A 24 11.82 13.13 8.20
CA SER A 24 11.96 12.79 9.62
C SER A 24 10.85 11.83 10.07
N PHE A 25 11.24 10.72 10.68
CA PHE A 25 10.31 9.74 11.22
C PHE A 25 9.94 10.15 12.64
N TYR A 26 8.65 10.41 12.87
CA TYR A 26 8.10 10.71 14.18
C TYR A 26 7.36 9.48 14.70
N PHE A 27 7.63 9.09 15.94
CA PHE A 27 6.94 7.98 16.58
C PHE A 27 5.49 8.38 16.89
N ALA A 28 4.57 7.42 16.70
CA ALA A 28 3.21 7.56 17.19
C ALA A 28 3.14 7.29 18.70
N GLU A 29 2.08 7.78 19.34
CA GLU A 29 1.80 7.57 20.77
C GLU A 29 1.88 6.09 21.17
N THR A 30 2.28 5.82 22.41
CA THR A 30 2.51 4.47 22.95
C THR A 30 1.28 3.56 22.87
N TYR A 31 0.08 4.15 22.85
CA TYR A 31 -1.18 3.44 22.63
C TYR A 31 -1.25 2.75 21.26
N HIS A 32 -0.76 3.41 20.20
CA HIS A 32 -0.80 2.88 18.84
C HIS A 32 0.23 1.77 18.62
N GLN A 33 1.26 1.72 19.45
CA GLN A 33 2.26 0.65 19.38
C GLN A 33 1.62 -0.68 19.77
N GLN A 34 1.76 -1.65 18.87
CA GLN A 34 1.21 -3.01 19.00
C GLN A 34 -0.30 -3.03 19.30
N TYR A 35 -1.07 -2.07 18.74
CA TYR A 35 -2.50 -1.91 19.02
C TYR A 35 -3.32 -3.20 18.80
N LEU A 36 -3.08 -3.92 17.71
CA LEU A 36 -3.80 -5.16 17.39
C LEU A 36 -3.45 -6.34 18.33
N ALA A 37 -2.27 -6.33 18.96
CA ALA A 37 -1.92 -7.32 19.97
C ALA A 37 -2.69 -7.07 21.29
N LYS A 38 -2.96 -5.80 21.61
CA LYS A 38 -3.77 -5.40 22.78
C LYS A 38 -5.27 -5.58 22.52
N ASN A 39 -5.72 -5.40 21.27
CA ASN A 39 -7.11 -5.52 20.86
C ASN A 39 -7.23 -6.55 19.73
N PRO A 40 -7.33 -7.85 20.04
CA PRO A 40 -7.29 -8.92 19.04
C PRO A 40 -8.51 -8.92 18.10
N GLN A 41 -9.64 -8.35 18.53
CA GLN A 41 -10.83 -8.10 17.70
C GLN A 41 -10.79 -6.70 17.06
N GLY A 42 -9.67 -5.98 17.18
CA GLY A 42 -9.46 -4.67 16.61
C GLY A 42 -9.40 -4.72 15.09
N TYR A 43 -9.90 -3.67 14.45
CA TYR A 43 -9.98 -3.61 13.01
C TYR A 43 -8.64 -3.21 12.37
N CYS A 44 -8.08 -4.09 11.54
CA CYS A 44 -6.82 -3.85 10.82
C CYS A 44 -7.01 -3.10 9.49
N GLY A 45 -8.20 -3.18 8.87
CA GLY A 45 -8.50 -2.49 7.61
C GLY A 45 -7.75 -3.01 6.37
N LEU A 46 -7.04 -4.13 6.48
CA LEU A 46 -6.33 -4.74 5.34
C LEU A 46 -7.32 -5.56 4.50
N GLY A 47 -7.66 -5.07 3.32
CA GLY A 47 -8.56 -5.73 2.36
C GLY A 47 -7.93 -6.87 1.55
N GLY A 48 -6.75 -7.37 1.95
CA GLY A 48 -5.95 -8.30 1.15
C GLY A 48 -5.35 -7.66 -0.10
N THR A 49 -4.36 -8.31 -0.71
CA THR A 49 -3.74 -7.84 -1.96
C THR A 49 -4.46 -8.32 -3.22
N GLY A 50 -5.44 -9.22 -3.08
CA GLY A 50 -6.16 -9.82 -4.20
C GLY A 50 -5.28 -10.65 -5.15
N VAL A 51 -4.04 -10.98 -4.75
CA VAL A 51 -3.07 -11.70 -5.59
C VAL A 51 -3.33 -13.20 -5.47
N CYS A 52 -3.74 -13.82 -6.58
CA CYS A 52 -3.76 -15.28 -6.71
C CYS A 52 -2.35 -15.77 -7.07
N LEU A 53 -1.83 -16.74 -6.31
CA LEU A 53 -0.57 -17.41 -6.64
C LEU A 53 -0.83 -18.40 -7.79
N PRO A 54 0.01 -18.44 -8.84
CA PRO A 54 -0.06 -19.47 -9.87
C PRO A 54 0.34 -20.84 -9.29
N ALA A 55 -0.27 -21.91 -9.80
CA ALA A 55 -0.01 -23.30 -9.42
C ALA A 55 1.30 -23.84 -10.01
#